data_AF-A0A242CTF8-F1
#
_entry.id   AF-A0A242CTF8-F1
#
_cell.length_a   1.000
_cell.length_b   1.000
_cell.length_c   1.000
_cell.angle_alpha   90.00
_cell.angle_beta   90.00
_cell.angle_gamma   90.00
#
_symmetry.space_group_name_H-M   'P 1'
#
loop_
_entity.id
_entity.type
_entity.pdbx_description
1 polymer ?
#
loop_
_entity_poly.entity_id
_entity_poly.type
_entity_poly.pdbx_seq_one_letter_code
_entity_poly.pdbx_strand_id
1 'polypeptide(L)'
;MAREMKALKFYFRNGETWTIERRYIGDLWIKQITTSFGRIHGSEFVEIHPCAGFKIEIFQEGDHVATHDINLGGLELGMFARALKYEDIERMEILYRNGTPDLVYFPYKDKDTEGLDNVYQSTKISEKTKSLYIVIDPNQTVDDVYQEHFEE
;
A
#
# COMPACT_ATOMS: atom_id res chain seq x y z
N MET A 1 24.31 -5.24 11.63
CA MET A 1 23.20 -6.22 11.56
C MET A 1 22.28 -5.79 10.44
N ALA A 2 21.85 -6.70 9.57
CA ALA A 2 20.89 -6.37 8.52
C ALA A 2 19.51 -6.09 9.15
N ARG A 3 18.82 -5.03 8.68
CA ARG A 3 17.43 -4.76 9.07
C ARG A 3 16.53 -5.77 8.36
N GLU A 4 16.01 -6.75 9.08
CA GLU A 4 15.12 -7.77 8.52
C GLU A 4 13.67 -7.27 8.53
N MET A 5 13.06 -7.15 7.35
CA MET A 5 11.66 -6.74 7.21
C MET A 5 10.73 -7.78 7.85
N LYS A 6 9.83 -7.31 8.71
CA LYS A 6 8.82 -8.09 9.43
C LYS A 6 7.44 -7.97 8.79
N ALA A 7 7.04 -6.76 8.42
CA ALA A 7 5.72 -6.45 7.92
C ALA A 7 5.74 -5.11 7.17
N LEU A 8 4.69 -4.85 6.40
CA LEU A 8 4.37 -3.54 5.85
C LEU A 8 3.11 -3.02 6.55
N LYS A 9 3.10 -1.74 6.93
CA LYS A 9 1.92 -1.08 7.47
C LYS A 9 1.50 0.03 6.53
N PHE A 10 0.39 -0.17 5.83
CA PHE A 10 -0.21 0.83 4.94
C PHE A 10 -1.05 1.82 5.75
N TYR A 11 -1.07 3.06 5.28
CA TYR A 11 -1.88 4.14 5.79
C TYR A 11 -2.78 4.65 4.67
N PHE A 12 -4.09 4.57 4.91
CA PHE A 12 -5.09 5.11 4.00
C PHE A 12 -5.35 6.57 4.30
N ARG A 13 -5.85 7.30 3.30
CA ARG A 13 -6.14 8.73 3.42
C ARG A 13 -7.22 9.04 4.46
N ASN A 14 -8.15 8.11 4.69
CA ASN A 14 -9.16 8.21 5.74
C ASN A 14 -8.64 7.99 7.17
N GLY A 15 -7.35 7.68 7.34
CA GLY A 15 -6.70 7.42 8.64
C GLY A 15 -6.75 5.96 9.10
N GLU A 16 -7.38 5.06 8.36
CA GLU A 16 -7.29 3.62 8.60
C GLU A 16 -5.87 3.12 8.31
N THR A 17 -5.52 1.98 8.93
CA THR A 17 -4.23 1.33 8.70
C THR A 17 -4.40 -0.14 8.40
N TRP A 18 -3.45 -0.69 7.67
CA TRP A 18 -3.43 -2.10 7.31
C TRP A 18 -2.05 -2.70 7.45
N THR A 19 -1.89 -3.64 8.36
CA THR A 19 -0.61 -4.31 8.57
C THR A 19 -0.59 -5.67 7.89
N ILE A 20 0.36 -5.89 6.98
CA ILE A 20 0.61 -7.15 6.29
C ILE A 20 1.94 -7.73 6.70
N GLU A 21 1.91 -8.93 7.29
CA GLU A 21 3.11 -9.66 7.65
C GLU A 21 3.87 -10.13 6.39
N ARG A 22 5.21 -10.11 6.47
CA ARG A 22 6.10 -10.54 5.38
C ARG A 22 5.75 -11.91 4.81
N ARG A 23 5.25 -12.84 5.63
CA ARG A 23 4.89 -14.20 5.21
C ARG A 23 3.73 -14.26 4.20
N TYR A 24 2.94 -13.20 4.11
CA TYR A 24 1.81 -13.10 3.18
C TYR A 24 2.13 -12.29 1.92
N ILE A 25 3.38 -11.83 1.76
CA ILE A 25 3.81 -11.03 0.61
C ILE A 25 4.50 -11.96 -0.39
N GLY A 26 3.94 -12.09 -1.60
CA GLY A 26 4.47 -12.92 -2.67
C GLY A 26 5.51 -12.18 -3.54
N ASP A 27 5.14 -11.00 -4.02
CA ASP A 27 5.99 -10.07 -4.77
C ASP A 27 5.98 -8.70 -4.06
N LEU A 28 7.12 -8.00 -4.10
CA LEU A 28 7.25 -6.66 -3.57
C LEU A 28 8.34 -5.91 -4.32
N TRP A 29 7.98 -4.76 -4.88
CA TRP A 29 8.92 -3.87 -5.51
C TRP A 29 8.61 -2.41 -5.20
N ILE A 30 9.62 -1.69 -4.73
CA ILE A 30 9.56 -0.25 -4.45
C ILE A 30 10.58 0.43 -5.36
N LYS A 31 10.09 1.16 -6.35
CA LYS A 31 10.92 1.83 -7.36
C LYS A 31 11.44 3.15 -6.79
N GLN A 32 12.76 3.23 -6.65
CA GLN A 32 13.51 4.47 -6.34
C GLN A 32 12.93 5.27 -5.16
N ILE A 33 13.32 4.89 -3.93
CA ILE A 33 13.09 5.73 -2.76
C ILE A 33 14.12 6.86 -2.78
N THR A 34 13.65 8.11 -2.81
CA THR A 34 14.49 9.31 -2.74
C THR A 34 14.31 10.02 -1.41
N THR A 35 15.26 10.86 -1.01
CA THR A 35 15.10 11.75 0.15
C THR A 35 14.77 13.14 -0.35
N SER A 36 13.68 13.72 0.14
CA SER A 36 13.28 15.10 -0.14
C SER A 36 13.04 15.83 1.17
N PHE A 37 13.33 17.14 1.18
CA PHE A 37 13.02 18.01 2.32
C PHE A 37 11.91 18.98 1.90
N GLY A 38 10.83 19.03 2.66
CA GLY A 38 9.67 19.84 2.30
C GLY A 38 8.72 20.08 3.47
N ARG A 39 7.65 20.83 3.21
CA ARG A 39 6.57 21.06 4.18
C ARG A 39 5.36 20.24 3.75
N ILE A 40 4.84 19.41 4.66
CA ILE A 40 3.57 18.73 4.45
C ILE A 40 2.46 19.62 5.03
N HIS A 41 1.46 20.00 4.22
CA HIS A 41 0.31 20.81 4.67
C HIS A 41 0.68 22.11 5.43
N GLY A 42 1.76 22.80 5.01
CA GLY A 42 2.18 24.06 5.63
C GLY A 42 2.93 23.93 6.96
N SER A 43 3.23 22.70 7.40
CA SER A 43 3.99 22.42 8.62
C SER A 43 5.48 22.81 8.53
N GLU A 44 6.26 22.42 9.55
CA GLU A 44 7.72 22.54 9.57
C GLU A 44 8.39 21.76 8.43
N PHE A 45 9.64 22.10 8.14
CA PHE A 45 10.43 21.33 7.19
C PHE A 45 10.70 19.93 7.75
N VAL A 46 10.28 18.93 7.00
CA VAL A 46 10.46 17.51 7.32
C VAL A 46 11.17 16.81 6.19
N GLU A 47 11.96 15.81 6.57
CA GLU A 47 12.51 14.82 5.64
C GLU A 47 11.41 13.82 5.26
N ILE A 48 11.23 13.59 3.97
CA ILE A 48 10.25 12.65 3.41
C ILE A 48 10.93 11.71 2.42
N HIS A 49 10.40 10.49 2.34
CA HIS A 49 10.93 9.45 1.47
C HIS A 49 9.90 9.01 0.42
N PRO A 50 9.67 9.80 -0.65
CA PRO A 50 8.80 9.38 -1.72
C PRO A 50 9.45 8.31 -2.59
N CYS A 51 8.65 7.34 -3.05
CA CYS A 51 9.04 6.42 -4.11
C CYS A 51 8.43 6.83 -5.46
N ALA A 52 9.07 6.43 -6.56
CA ALA A 52 8.58 6.68 -7.92
C ALA A 52 7.47 5.72 -8.34
N GLY A 53 7.37 4.54 -7.71
CA GLY A 53 6.37 3.54 -8.00
C GLY A 53 6.43 2.37 -7.03
N PHE A 54 5.33 1.64 -6.91
CA PHE A 54 5.17 0.54 -5.97
C PHE A 54 4.34 -0.57 -6.61
N LYS A 55 4.72 -1.82 -6.37
CA LYS A 55 3.87 -2.98 -6.65
C LYS A 55 4.02 -4.05 -5.58
N ILE A 56 2.94 -4.77 -5.33
CA ILE A 56 2.90 -5.86 -4.35
C ILE A 56 1.86 -6.91 -4.73
N GLU A 57 2.18 -8.17 -4.45
CA GLU A 57 1.25 -9.29 -4.37
C GLU A 57 1.09 -9.70 -2.91
N ILE A 58 -0.16 -9.86 -2.46
CA ILE A 58 -0.51 -10.30 -1.12
C ILE A 58 -1.38 -11.56 -1.23
N PHE A 59 -0.92 -12.66 -0.64
CA PHE A 59 -1.65 -13.93 -0.62
C PHE A 59 -2.96 -13.82 0.17
N GLN A 60 -3.97 -14.62 -0.21
CA GLN A 60 -5.31 -14.58 0.38
C GLN A 60 -5.30 -14.71 1.92
N GLU A 61 -4.37 -15.48 2.47
CA GLU A 61 -4.20 -15.66 3.92
C GLU A 61 -3.81 -14.35 4.65
N GLY A 62 -3.40 -13.32 3.90
CA GLY A 62 -3.16 -11.97 4.39
C GLY A 62 -4.40 -11.09 4.50
N ASP A 63 -5.57 -11.55 4.04
CA ASP A 63 -6.86 -10.82 4.13
C ASP A 63 -7.46 -10.85 5.55
N HIS A 64 -6.77 -11.49 6.51
CA HIS A 64 -7.19 -11.48 7.90
C HIS A 64 -6.92 -10.12 8.56
N VAL A 65 -7.97 -9.53 9.12
CA VAL A 65 -7.90 -8.29 9.90
C VAL A 65 -7.19 -8.56 11.23
N ALA A 66 -6.03 -7.93 11.45
CA ALA A 66 -5.45 -7.86 12.78
C ALA A 66 -6.41 -7.03 13.66
N THR A 67 -6.97 -7.63 14.71
CA THR A 67 -8.02 -7.07 15.58
C THR A 67 -7.66 -5.74 16.26
N HIS A 68 -6.42 -5.26 16.15
CA HIS A 68 -5.94 -3.98 16.71
C HIS A 68 -5.99 -2.79 15.74
N ASP A 69 -6.26 -2.99 14.45
CA ASP A 69 -6.23 -1.92 13.42
C ASP A 69 -7.62 -1.27 13.15
N ILE A 70 -8.63 -1.52 14.00
CA ILE A 70 -10.05 -1.22 13.67
C ILE A 70 -10.56 0.08 14.32
N ASN A 71 -10.86 1.08 13.48
CA ASN A 71 -11.99 2.00 13.71
C ASN A 71 -13.26 1.39 13.08
N LEU A 72 -14.38 1.50 13.77
CA LEU A 72 -15.61 0.68 13.72
C LEU A 72 -16.37 0.48 12.36
N GLY A 73 -15.83 0.84 11.19
CA GLY A 73 -16.55 0.76 9.91
C GLY A 73 -16.18 -0.39 8.96
N GLY A 74 -14.96 -0.96 9.07
CA GLY A 74 -14.39 -1.88 8.06
C GLY A 74 -14.57 -3.38 8.32
N LEU A 75 -15.24 -3.77 9.40
CA LEU A 75 -15.27 -5.15 9.90
C LEU A 75 -15.99 -6.17 9.00
N GLU A 76 -16.86 -5.74 8.07
CA GLU A 76 -17.72 -6.67 7.33
C GLU A 76 -17.17 -7.12 5.96
N LEU A 77 -16.17 -6.44 5.39
CA LEU A 77 -15.75 -6.65 3.99
C LEU A 77 -14.37 -7.31 3.81
N GLY A 78 -13.51 -7.34 4.84
CA GLY A 78 -12.10 -7.76 4.69
C GLY A 78 -11.23 -6.66 4.06
N MET A 79 -9.91 -6.73 4.27
CA MET A 79 -9.00 -5.67 3.83
C MET A 79 -8.78 -5.66 2.32
N PHE A 80 -8.90 -6.81 1.67
CA PHE A 80 -8.80 -6.92 0.22
C PHE A 80 -9.96 -6.19 -0.48
N ALA A 81 -11.20 -6.41 -0.02
CA ALA A 81 -12.35 -5.70 -0.55
C ALA A 81 -12.27 -4.19 -0.26
N ARG A 82 -11.70 -3.80 0.88
CA ARG A 82 -11.43 -2.39 1.22
C ARG A 82 -10.43 -1.74 0.28
N ALA A 83 -9.32 -2.40 -0.01
CA ALA A 83 -8.28 -1.92 -0.93
C ALA A 83 -8.73 -1.92 -2.40
N LEU A 84 -9.69 -2.79 -2.74
CA LEU A 84 -10.34 -2.82 -4.06
C LEU A 84 -11.39 -1.71 -4.22
N LYS A 85 -12.14 -1.41 -3.15
CA LYS A 85 -13.25 -0.45 -3.20
C LYS A 85 -12.78 1.01 -3.11
N TYR A 86 -11.75 1.28 -2.30
CA TYR A 86 -11.20 2.62 -2.14
C TYR A 86 -9.70 2.59 -2.40
N GLU A 87 -9.27 3.37 -3.37
CA GLU A 87 -7.91 3.38 -3.88
C GLU A 87 -7.10 4.47 -3.18
N ASP A 88 -7.15 4.53 -1.85
CA ASP A 88 -6.73 5.68 -1.05
C ASP A 88 -5.46 5.43 -0.21
N ILE A 89 -4.57 4.53 -0.63
CA ILE A 89 -3.30 4.28 0.05
C ILE A 89 -2.35 5.46 -0.23
N GLU A 90 -1.91 6.15 0.82
CA GLU A 90 -1.06 7.34 0.71
C GLU A 90 0.42 7.02 1.01
N ARG A 91 0.66 6.19 2.01
CA ARG A 91 2.02 5.90 2.50
C ARG A 91 2.08 4.56 3.21
N MET A 92 3.29 4.05 3.41
CA MET A 92 3.52 2.83 4.18
C MET A 92 4.73 2.95 5.11
N GLU A 93 4.73 2.16 6.17
CA GLU A 93 5.92 1.88 6.96
C GLU A 93 6.46 0.48 6.66
N ILE A 94 7.77 0.39 6.44
CA ILE A 94 8.50 -0.87 6.43
C ILE A 94 8.88 -1.18 7.87
N LEU A 95 8.19 -2.16 8.47
CA LEU A 95 8.43 -2.58 9.84
C LEU A 95 9.56 -3.61 9.87
N TYR A 96 10.58 -3.37 10.69
CA TYR A 96 11.71 -4.28 10.86
C TYR A 96 11.61 -5.06 12.17
N ARG A 97 12.27 -6.22 12.25
CA ARG A 97 12.41 -6.95 13.52
C ARG A 97 13.21 -6.17 14.56
N ASN A 98 14.20 -5.42 14.11
CA ASN A 98 15.07 -4.57 14.91
C ASN A 98 15.28 -3.24 14.19
N GLY A 99 15.20 -2.12 14.93
CA GLY A 99 15.42 -0.77 14.41
C GLY A 99 14.13 0.03 14.27
N THR A 100 14.26 1.25 13.73
CA THR A 100 13.14 2.15 13.46
C THR A 100 12.48 1.81 12.11
N PRO A 101 11.15 1.87 12.01
CA PRO A 101 10.47 1.77 10.72
C PRO A 101 10.93 2.82 9.71
N ASP A 102 10.93 2.47 8.43
CA ASP A 102 11.12 3.44 7.35
C ASP A 102 9.74 3.82 6.80
N LEU A 103 9.41 5.11 6.81
CA LEU A 103 8.19 5.64 6.22
C LEU A 103 8.43 5.98 4.75
N VAL A 104 7.62 5.42 3.85
CA VAL A 104 7.69 5.63 2.39
C VAL A 104 6.37 6.23 1.90
N TYR A 105 6.44 7.30 1.10
CA TYR A 105 5.28 7.94 0.49
C TYR A 105 5.10 7.47 -0.95
N PHE A 106 3.85 7.17 -1.32
CA PHE A 106 3.54 6.74 -2.68
C PHE A 106 3.27 7.93 -3.60
N PRO A 107 3.45 7.77 -4.93
CA PRO A 107 2.89 8.71 -5.89
C PRO A 107 1.40 8.85 -5.62
N TYR A 108 0.93 10.10 -5.48
CA TYR A 108 -0.46 10.35 -5.12
C TYR A 108 -1.02 11.53 -5.91
N LYS A 109 -2.23 11.36 -6.44
CA LYS A 109 -3.03 12.41 -7.09
C LYS A 109 -4.51 12.14 -6.88
N ASP A 110 -5.25 13.10 -6.33
CA ASP A 110 -6.70 12.96 -6.12
C ASP A 110 -7.43 12.77 -7.46
N LYS A 111 -8.38 11.82 -7.48
CA LYS A 111 -9.18 11.45 -8.65
C LYS A 111 -10.24 12.49 -9.00
N ASP A 112 -10.80 13.15 -8.00
CA ASP A 112 -11.72 14.28 -8.14
C ASP A 112 -11.59 15.22 -6.92
N THR A 113 -12.47 16.23 -6.83
CA THR A 113 -12.49 17.19 -5.70
C THR A 113 -13.25 16.70 -4.46
N GLU A 114 -13.93 15.55 -4.52
CA GLU A 114 -14.85 15.07 -3.47
C GLU A 114 -14.39 13.75 -2.82
N GLY A 115 -13.50 12.99 -3.46
CA GLY A 115 -13.00 11.68 -3.08
C GLY A 115 -11.55 11.69 -2.62
N LEU A 116 -11.18 10.62 -1.92
CA LEU A 116 -9.82 10.39 -1.40
C LEU A 116 -9.04 9.37 -2.23
N ASP A 117 -9.55 9.02 -3.41
CA ASP A 117 -8.96 8.00 -4.26
C ASP A 117 -7.74 8.55 -5.01
N ASN A 118 -6.67 7.75 -5.01
CA ASN A 118 -5.43 8.00 -5.72
C ASN A 118 -5.53 7.51 -7.16
N VAL A 119 -5.44 8.41 -8.14
CA VAL A 119 -5.42 8.10 -9.59
C VAL A 119 -4.32 7.12 -9.97
N TYR A 120 -3.22 7.09 -9.22
CA TYR A 120 -2.07 6.23 -9.54
C TYR A 120 -2.17 4.84 -8.92
N GLN A 121 -3.12 4.61 -8.02
CA GLN A 121 -3.36 3.29 -7.46
C GLN A 121 -4.32 2.50 -8.36
N SER A 122 -3.97 1.25 -8.60
CA SER A 122 -4.84 0.25 -9.22
C SER A 122 -4.74 -1.06 -8.44
N THR A 123 -5.89 -1.64 -8.14
CA THR A 123 -5.99 -2.86 -7.32
C THR A 123 -6.82 -3.92 -8.04
N LYS A 124 -6.37 -5.18 -8.01
CA LYS A 124 -7.17 -6.35 -8.45
C LYS A 124 -6.96 -7.56 -7.57
N ILE A 125 -7.99 -8.41 -7.51
CA ILE A 125 -7.91 -9.73 -6.89
C ILE A 125 -7.92 -10.77 -8.00
N SER A 126 -6.95 -11.69 -8.01
CA SER A 126 -6.95 -12.76 -9.02
C SER A 126 -8.05 -13.77 -8.69
N GLU A 127 -8.86 -14.12 -9.68
CA GLU A 127 -9.85 -15.19 -9.50
C GLU A 127 -9.20 -16.57 -9.33
N LYS A 128 -7.99 -16.75 -9.85
CA LYS A 128 -7.22 -18.00 -9.82
C LYS A 128 -6.59 -18.24 -8.45
N THR A 129 -5.84 -17.27 -7.95
CA THR A 129 -5.06 -17.40 -6.70
C THR A 129 -5.72 -16.77 -5.48
N LYS A 130 -6.79 -15.99 -5.70
CA LYS A 130 -7.45 -15.14 -4.67
C LYS A 130 -6.50 -14.15 -3.99
N SER A 131 -5.31 -13.95 -4.55
CA SER A 131 -4.32 -12.99 -4.05
C SER A 131 -4.68 -11.59 -4.53
N LEU A 132 -4.35 -10.58 -3.72
CA LEU A 132 -4.50 -9.17 -4.04
C LEU A 132 -3.23 -8.66 -4.70
N TYR A 133 -3.39 -7.91 -5.78
CA TYR A 133 -2.33 -7.21 -6.48
C TYR A 133 -2.62 -5.72 -6.42
N ILE A 134 -1.64 -4.94 -5.98
CA ILE A 134 -1.72 -3.48 -5.94
C ILE A 134 -0.53 -2.93 -6.72
N VAL A 135 -0.80 -1.98 -7.61
CA VAL A 135 0.21 -1.15 -8.28
C VAL A 135 -0.11 0.31 -8.00
N ILE A 136 0.88 1.05 -7.49
CA ILE A 136 0.83 2.51 -7.34
C ILE A 136 1.95 3.12 -8.18
N ASP A 137 1.68 3.45 -9.44
CA ASP A 137 2.64 4.03 -10.38
C ASP A 137 1.92 5.02 -11.32
N PRO A 138 2.51 6.18 -11.65
CA PRO A 138 1.91 7.12 -12.59
C PRO A 138 1.75 6.63 -14.02
N ASN A 139 2.43 5.55 -14.41
CA ASN A 139 2.56 5.10 -15.80
C ASN A 139 2.12 3.65 -16.03
N GLN A 140 1.89 2.87 -14.97
CA GLN A 140 1.57 1.45 -15.05
C GLN A 140 0.44 1.11 -14.09
N THR A 141 -0.42 0.21 -14.52
CA THR A 141 -1.52 -0.34 -13.73
C THR A 141 -1.27 -1.80 -13.39
N VAL A 142 -2.11 -2.36 -12.53
CA VAL A 142 -2.11 -3.78 -12.19
C VAL A 142 -2.28 -4.68 -13.42
N ASP A 143 -2.99 -4.21 -14.44
CA ASP A 143 -3.18 -4.92 -15.71
C ASP A 143 -1.90 -4.95 -16.56
N ASP A 144 -1.09 -3.90 -16.50
CA ASP A 144 0.18 -3.83 -17.24
C ASP A 144 1.29 -4.67 -16.58
N VAL A 145 1.20 -4.87 -15.26
CA VAL A 145 2.29 -5.43 -14.44
C VAL A 145 2.06 -6.90 -14.08
N TYR A 146 0.80 -7.30 -13.86
CA TYR A 146 0.44 -8.65 -13.40
C TYR A 146 -0.54 -9.33 -14.36
N GLN A 147 -0.49 -8.99 -15.65
CA GLN A 147 -1.39 -9.50 -16.69
C GLN A 147 -1.53 -11.03 -16.62
N GLU A 148 -0.42 -11.77 -16.47
CA GLU A 148 -0.42 -13.24 -16.44
C GLU A 148 -1.23 -13.85 -15.28
N HIS A 149 -1.54 -13.09 -14.24
CA HIS A 149 -2.32 -13.55 -13.09
C HIS A 149 -3.83 -13.41 -13.28
N PHE A 150 -4.27 -12.75 -14.37
CA PHE A 150 -5.67 -12.47 -14.68
C PHE A 150 -6.14 -13.01 -16.03
N GLU A 151 -5.24 -13.29 -16.97
CA GLU A 151 -5.58 -13.98 -18.22
C GLU A 151 -5.99 -15.43 -17.95
N GLU A 152 -6.92 -15.99 -18.73
CA GLU A 152 -7.37 -17.39 -18.62
C GLU A 152 -6.31 -18.41 -19.06
#